data_AF-A0A2K1X5U4-F1
#
_entry.id   AF-A0A2K1X5U4-F1
#
_cell.length_a   1.000
_cell.length_b   1.000
_cell.length_c   1.000
_cell.angle_alpha   90.00
_cell.angle_beta   90.00
_cell.angle_gamma   90.00
#
_symmetry.space_group_name_H-M   'P 1'
#
loop_
_entity.id
_entity.type
_entity.pdbx_description
1 polymer ?
#
loop_
_entity_poly.entity_id
_entity_poly.type
_entity_poly.pdbx_seq_one_letter_code
_entity_poly.pdbx_strand_id
1 'polypeptide(L)'
;MVARMGWGIPEKGWRKGPWTPEEDKLLIEYVSLHGEGRWSSVSRCPGLNRSGKSCRLRWVNYLRPGLKRGQITPQEEGIIIELHALLGNKWSTIARYLPGRTDNEIKNYWRTHSKKKEKSSQKQLEKRKAQILKQEEEHQQHLQQQQQQQQQQLEAGDMNMVNTIAHENQR
;
A
#
# COMPACT_ATOMS: atom_id res chain seq x y z
N MET A 1 -9.13 -2.27 -52.78
CA MET A 1 -9.23 -0.81 -53.06
C MET A 1 -10.31 -0.27 -52.13
N VAL A 2 -10.12 0.66 -51.18
CA VAL A 2 -9.03 1.56 -50.79
C VAL A 2 -9.16 1.78 -49.28
N ALA A 3 -8.06 1.65 -48.54
CA ALA A 3 -7.94 2.06 -47.15
C ALA A 3 -8.05 3.59 -47.04
N ARG A 4 -8.86 4.11 -46.12
CA ARG A 4 -8.75 5.52 -45.71
C ARG A 4 -7.93 5.58 -44.42
N MET A 5 -6.62 5.70 -44.63
CA MET A 5 -5.69 6.26 -43.66
C MET A 5 -6.19 7.63 -43.21
N GLY A 6 -6.22 7.83 -41.90
CA GLY A 6 -6.50 9.10 -41.26
C GLY A 6 -5.66 9.27 -40.00
N TRP A 7 -4.37 8.91 -40.05
CA TRP A 7 -3.40 9.33 -39.05
C TRP A 7 -3.08 10.80 -39.33
N GLY A 8 -3.93 11.69 -38.80
CA GLY A 8 -3.73 13.12 -38.85
C GLY A 8 -2.43 13.52 -38.15
N ILE A 9 -1.61 14.26 -38.90
CA ILE A 9 -0.64 15.31 -38.52
C ILE A 9 0.09 15.12 -37.16
N PRO A 10 1.43 15.06 -37.13
CA PRO A 10 2.19 15.10 -35.88
C PRO A 10 2.13 16.52 -35.28
N GLU A 11 1.08 16.81 -34.49
CA GLU A 11 1.08 17.98 -33.63
C GLU A 11 2.18 17.85 -32.57
N LYS A 12 2.95 18.91 -32.39
CA LYS A 12 3.91 19.11 -31.29
C LYS A 12 3.23 18.69 -29.98
N GLY A 13 3.58 17.52 -29.45
CA GLY A 13 2.81 16.88 -28.38
C GLY A 13 2.74 17.71 -27.10
N TRP A 14 1.62 17.63 -26.40
CA TRP A 14 1.43 18.24 -25.08
C TRP A 14 2.50 17.79 -24.09
N ARG A 15 3.01 18.71 -23.27
CA ARG A 15 4.00 18.41 -22.24
C ARG A 15 3.42 17.46 -21.19
N LYS A 16 4.15 16.38 -20.93
CA LYS A 16 3.85 15.41 -19.87
C LYS A 16 4.74 15.68 -18.65
N GLY A 17 4.34 15.16 -17.49
CA GLY A 17 5.12 15.27 -16.25
C GLY A 17 4.65 16.36 -15.28
N PRO A 18 5.47 16.67 -14.25
CA PRO A 18 5.10 17.52 -13.13
C PRO A 18 4.80 18.95 -13.59
N TRP A 19 3.84 19.59 -12.93
CA TRP A 19 3.48 20.99 -13.16
C TRP A 19 4.51 21.91 -12.53
N THR A 20 4.91 22.96 -13.27
CA THR A 20 5.82 23.97 -12.73
C THR A 20 5.02 25.11 -12.11
N PRO A 21 5.62 25.90 -11.19
CA PRO A 21 4.96 27.07 -10.61
C PRO A 21 4.51 28.09 -11.67
N GLU A 22 5.26 28.24 -12.76
CA GLU A 22 4.94 29.15 -13.86
C GLU A 22 3.69 28.67 -14.61
N GLU A 23 3.59 27.37 -14.90
CA GLU A 23 2.39 26.79 -15.50
C GLU A 23 1.17 26.92 -14.58
N ASP A 24 1.35 26.70 -13.27
CA ASP A 24 0.28 26.85 -12.28
C ASP A 24 -0.20 28.32 -12.25
N LYS A 25 0.72 29.29 -12.29
CA LYS A 25 0.39 30.72 -12.35
C LYS A 25 -0.42 31.05 -13.61
N LEU A 26 0.02 30.60 -14.78
CA LEU A 26 -0.71 30.81 -16.04
C LEU A 26 -2.12 30.21 -15.99
N LEU A 27 -2.25 29.01 -15.41
CA LEU A 27 -3.56 28.35 -15.27
C LEU A 27 -4.47 29.10 -14.30
N ILE A 28 -3.94 29.62 -13.19
CA ILE A 28 -4.68 30.45 -12.23
C ILE A 28 -5.15 31.75 -12.89
N GLU A 29 -4.27 32.45 -13.59
CA GLU A 29 -4.60 33.70 -14.29
C GLU A 29 -5.69 33.47 -15.34
N TYR A 30 -5.57 32.42 -16.14
CA TYR A 30 -6.59 32.07 -17.13
C TYR A 30 -7.96 31.81 -16.48
N VAL A 31 -8.01 31.03 -15.39
CA VAL A 31 -9.28 30.72 -14.71
C VAL A 31 -9.84 31.96 -14.01
N SER A 32 -9.00 32.85 -13.48
CA SER A 32 -9.42 34.13 -12.93
C SER A 32 -10.09 35.01 -13.99
N LEU A 33 -9.53 35.08 -15.20
CA LEU A 33 -10.03 35.92 -16.28
C LEU A 33 -11.27 35.34 -16.99
N HIS A 34 -11.32 34.02 -17.18
CA HIS A 34 -12.35 33.36 -17.99
C HIS A 34 -13.36 32.52 -17.18
N GLY A 35 -13.18 32.42 -15.86
CA GLY A 35 -13.96 31.54 -14.99
C GLY A 35 -13.56 30.07 -15.09
N GLU A 36 -14.12 29.25 -14.19
CA GLU A 36 -13.90 27.80 -14.21
C GLU A 36 -14.59 27.17 -15.43
N GLY A 37 -13.85 26.39 -16.23
CA GLY A 37 -14.40 25.69 -17.39
C GLY A 37 -13.69 26.02 -18.69
N ARG A 38 -14.32 25.66 -19.82
CA ARG A 38 -13.78 25.87 -21.18
C ARG A 38 -12.32 25.40 -21.31
N TRP A 39 -12.02 24.24 -20.73
CA TRP A 39 -10.66 23.70 -20.67
C TRP A 39 -10.08 23.38 -22.05
N SER A 40 -10.90 23.17 -23.09
CA SER A 40 -10.41 23.07 -24.47
C SER A 40 -9.75 24.35 -24.97
N SER A 41 -10.16 25.52 -24.46
CA SER A 41 -9.59 26.81 -24.83
C SER A 41 -8.34 27.16 -24.03
N VAL A 42 -8.20 26.65 -22.80
CA VAL A 42 -7.02 26.94 -21.95
C VAL A 42 -5.72 26.46 -22.59
N SER A 43 -5.78 25.41 -23.40
CA SER A 43 -4.62 24.85 -24.07
C SER A 43 -4.10 25.72 -25.21
N ARG A 44 -4.84 26.78 -25.57
CA ARG A 44 -4.41 27.82 -26.51
C ARG A 44 -3.74 29.01 -25.81
N CYS A 45 -3.69 29.00 -24.47
CA CYS A 45 -3.02 30.04 -23.70
C CYS A 45 -1.52 30.04 -24.04
N PRO A 46 -0.94 31.17 -24.48
CA PRO A 46 0.49 31.28 -24.70
C PRO A 46 1.26 30.88 -23.45
N GLY A 47 2.37 30.13 -23.63
CA GLY A 47 3.21 29.66 -22.53
C GLY A 47 2.72 28.40 -21.82
N LEU A 48 1.47 27.96 -22.02
CA LEU A 48 0.94 26.75 -21.37
C LEU A 48 0.84 25.58 -22.35
N ASN A 49 1.91 24.76 -22.44
CA ASN A 49 1.92 23.56 -23.29
C ASN A 49 1.27 22.34 -22.60
N ARG A 50 0.00 22.47 -22.18
CA ARG A 50 -0.76 21.40 -21.51
C ARG A 50 -2.13 21.20 -22.16
N SER A 51 -2.55 19.93 -22.23
CA SER A 51 -3.89 19.61 -22.74
C SER A 51 -4.98 20.11 -21.78
N GLY A 52 -6.15 20.46 -22.31
CA GLY A 52 -7.28 20.91 -21.49
C GLY A 52 -7.67 19.94 -20.38
N LYS A 53 -7.61 18.63 -20.66
CA LYS A 53 -7.83 17.58 -19.64
C LYS A 53 -6.82 17.67 -18.50
N SER A 54 -5.54 17.88 -18.81
CA SER A 54 -4.49 18.06 -17.82
C SER A 54 -4.73 19.30 -16.97
N CYS A 55 -5.09 20.42 -17.61
CA CYS A 55 -5.37 21.69 -16.93
C CYS A 55 -6.57 21.56 -15.97
N ARG A 56 -7.68 20.96 -16.44
CA ARG A 56 -8.83 20.66 -15.57
C ARG A 56 -8.41 19.84 -14.36
N LEU A 57 -7.67 18.75 -14.58
CA LEU A 57 -7.24 17.85 -13.51
C LEU A 57 -6.34 18.58 -12.50
N ARG A 58 -5.44 19.43 -12.99
CA ARG A 58 -4.57 20.24 -12.12
C ARG A 58 -5.37 21.23 -11.28
N TRP A 59 -6.31 21.94 -11.91
CA TRP A 59 -7.18 22.90 -11.25
C TRP A 59 -7.95 22.24 -10.09
N VAL A 60 -8.77 21.23 -10.41
CA VAL A 60 -9.71 20.66 -9.45
C VAL A 60 -9.03 19.90 -8.30
N ASN A 61 -7.79 19.43 -8.48
CA ASN A 61 -7.07 18.66 -7.46
C ASN A 61 -6.05 19.47 -6.66
N TYR A 62 -5.58 20.62 -7.16
CA TYR A 62 -4.44 21.30 -6.53
C TYR A 62 -4.58 22.83 -6.44
N LEU A 63 -5.15 23.49 -7.44
CA LEU A 63 -5.12 24.96 -7.54
C LEU A 63 -6.42 25.63 -7.11
N ARG A 64 -7.54 24.91 -7.18
CA ARG A 64 -8.85 25.46 -6.82
C ARG A 64 -8.84 26.00 -5.38
N PRO A 65 -9.36 27.21 -5.14
CA PRO A 65 -9.55 27.72 -3.79
C PRO A 65 -10.44 26.78 -2.95
N GLY A 66 -10.16 26.71 -1.64
CA GLY A 66 -10.93 25.88 -0.70
C GLY A 66 -10.49 24.42 -0.59
N LEU A 67 -9.43 24.01 -1.31
CA LEU A 67 -8.81 22.70 -1.12
C LEU A 67 -7.98 22.67 0.17
N LYS A 68 -8.20 21.66 1.02
CA LYS A 68 -7.39 21.41 2.21
C LYS A 68 -6.05 20.79 1.81
N ARG A 69 -4.97 21.30 2.40
CA ARG A 69 -3.62 20.75 2.21
C ARG A 69 -3.21 19.95 3.44
N GLY A 70 -2.56 18.81 3.23
CA GLY A 70 -2.03 17.97 4.30
C GLY A 70 -2.72 16.61 4.43
N GLN A 71 -2.34 15.87 5.46
CA GLN A 71 -2.80 14.50 5.72
C GLN A 71 -4.30 14.45 6.02
N ILE A 72 -4.93 13.31 5.72
CA ILE A 72 -6.29 13.00 6.16
C ILE A 72 -6.28 12.91 7.69
N THR A 73 -7.17 13.66 8.33
CA THR A 73 -7.34 13.67 9.80
C THR A 73 -8.08 12.41 10.28
N PRO A 74 -7.96 12.00 11.55
CA PRO A 74 -8.68 10.84 12.08
C PRO A 74 -10.21 10.93 11.92
N GLN A 75 -10.75 12.15 12.00
CA GLN A 75 -12.18 12.42 11.79
C GLN A 75 -12.57 12.21 10.32
N GLU A 76 -11.78 12.74 9.38
CA GLU A 76 -11.97 12.50 7.94
C GLU A 76 -11.81 11.01 7.60
N GLU A 77 -10.85 10.32 8.23
CA GLU A 77 -10.64 8.87 8.10
C GLU A 77 -11.86 8.07 8.54
N GLY A 78 -12.47 8.39 9.68
CA GLY A 78 -13.69 7.74 10.15
C GLY A 78 -14.81 7.81 9.12
N ILE A 79 -15.05 9.01 8.56
CA ILE A 79 -16.05 9.23 7.51
C ILE A 79 -15.71 8.44 6.24
N ILE A 80 -14.44 8.42 5.82
CA ILE A 80 -14.00 7.66 4.64
C ILE A 80 -14.28 6.17 4.82
N ILE A 81 -13.94 5.61 5.98
CA ILE A 81 -14.12 4.18 6.28
C ILE A 81 -15.61 3.82 6.28
N GLU A 82 -16.43 4.60 6.99
CA GLU A 82 -17.87 4.37 7.10
C GLU A 82 -18.55 4.44 5.73
N LEU A 83 -18.31 5.52 4.98
CA LEU A 83 -18.94 5.70 3.67
C LEU A 83 -18.42 4.71 2.62
N HIS A 84 -17.15 4.30 2.69
CA HIS A 84 -16.63 3.26 1.82
C HIS A 84 -17.27 1.90 2.11
N ALA A 85 -17.49 1.56 3.39
CA ALA A 85 -18.20 0.33 3.76
C ALA A 85 -19.63 0.30 3.20
N LEU A 86 -20.32 1.44 3.18
CA LEU A 86 -21.69 1.56 2.68
C LEU A 86 -21.78 1.66 1.14
N LEU A 87 -20.87 2.40 0.51
CA LEU A 87 -20.99 2.82 -0.89
C LEU A 87 -19.98 2.16 -1.82
N GLY A 88 -18.93 1.54 -1.27
CA GLY A 88 -17.77 1.05 -2.00
C GLY A 88 -16.94 2.16 -2.63
N ASN A 89 -16.39 1.90 -3.82
CA ASN A 89 -15.45 2.79 -4.52
C ASN A 89 -16.11 4.01 -5.20
N LYS A 90 -17.14 4.60 -4.59
CA LYS A 90 -17.84 5.80 -5.07
C LYS A 90 -17.15 7.08 -4.57
N TRP A 91 -15.87 7.27 -4.92
CA TRP A 91 -15.01 8.33 -4.38
C TRP A 91 -15.59 9.75 -4.50
N SER A 92 -16.15 10.10 -5.65
CA SER A 92 -16.76 11.42 -5.86
C SER A 92 -18.01 11.63 -5.02
N THR A 93 -18.71 10.56 -4.63
CA THR A 93 -19.81 10.64 -3.65
C THR A 93 -19.28 10.84 -2.24
N ILE A 94 -18.27 10.07 -1.85
CA ILE A 94 -17.64 10.20 -0.52
C ILE A 94 -17.06 11.61 -0.33
N ALA A 95 -16.43 12.17 -1.36
CA ALA A 95 -15.86 13.52 -1.33
C ALA A 95 -16.88 14.62 -1.00
N ARG A 96 -18.16 14.43 -1.31
CA ARG A 96 -19.22 15.39 -0.96
C ARG A 96 -19.41 15.53 0.55
N TYR A 97 -19.00 14.55 1.34
CA TYR A 97 -19.07 14.56 2.81
C TYR A 97 -17.79 15.05 3.47
N LEU A 98 -16.75 15.39 2.70
CA LEU A 98 -15.45 15.83 3.20
C LEU A 98 -15.11 17.20 2.63
N PRO A 99 -15.56 18.29 3.27
CA PRO A 99 -15.34 19.65 2.78
C PRO A 99 -13.87 19.93 2.50
N GLY A 100 -13.57 20.40 1.29
CA GLY A 100 -12.21 20.72 0.85
C GLY A 100 -11.33 19.52 0.50
N ARG A 101 -11.86 18.29 0.54
CA ARG A 101 -11.16 17.09 0.05
C ARG A 101 -11.68 16.67 -1.32
N THR A 102 -10.79 16.07 -2.09
CA THR A 102 -11.07 15.57 -3.43
C THR A 102 -11.27 14.06 -3.44
N ASP A 103 -12.00 13.58 -4.44
CA ASP A 103 -12.15 12.15 -4.70
C ASP A 103 -10.80 11.45 -4.96
N ASN A 104 -9.85 12.18 -5.57
CA ASN A 104 -8.50 11.70 -5.77
C ASN A 104 -7.73 11.50 -4.45
N GLU A 105 -7.85 12.43 -3.49
CA GLU A 105 -7.25 12.28 -2.16
C GLU A 105 -7.82 11.08 -1.42
N ILE A 106 -9.14 10.90 -1.42
CA ILE A 106 -9.80 9.79 -0.73
C ILE A 106 -9.38 8.44 -1.32
N LYS A 107 -9.38 8.34 -2.66
CA LYS A 107 -8.89 7.16 -3.38
C LYS A 107 -7.42 6.88 -3.04
N ASN A 108 -6.58 7.90 -2.94
CA ASN A 108 -5.16 7.75 -2.59
C ASN A 108 -4.97 7.31 -1.14
N TYR A 109 -5.73 7.90 -0.22
CA TYR A 109 -5.77 7.51 1.18
C TYR A 109 -6.15 6.04 1.30
N TRP A 110 -7.23 5.59 0.64
CA TRP A 110 -7.65 4.19 0.66
C TRP A 110 -6.58 3.27 0.10
N ARG A 111 -6.02 3.55 -1.09
CA ARG A 111 -4.95 2.74 -1.70
C ARG A 111 -3.72 2.57 -0.82
N THR A 112 -3.38 3.57 -0.01
CA THR A 112 -2.21 3.54 0.87
C THR A 112 -2.51 2.91 2.23
N HIS A 113 -3.74 3.05 2.74
CA HIS A 113 -4.15 2.53 4.06
C HIS A 113 -4.68 1.10 4.00
N SER A 114 -5.39 0.69 2.95
CA SER A 114 -5.83 -0.71 2.77
C SER A 114 -4.63 -1.66 2.65
N LYS A 115 -3.58 -1.26 1.93
CA LYS A 115 -2.34 -2.04 1.82
C LYS A 115 -1.58 -2.16 3.13
N LYS A 116 -1.71 -1.20 4.05
CA LYS A 116 -1.09 -1.29 5.39
C LYS A 116 -1.79 -2.34 6.25
N LYS A 117 -3.13 -2.40 6.24
CA LYS A 117 -3.88 -3.42 6.99
C LYS A 117 -3.51 -4.83 6.53
N GLU A 118 -3.54 -5.11 5.23
CA GLU A 118 -3.18 -6.43 4.68
C GLU A 118 -1.74 -6.85 5.04
N LYS A 119 -0.75 -5.97 4.83
CA LYS A 119 0.66 -6.26 5.16
C LYS A 119 0.89 -6.44 6.65
N SER A 120 0.20 -5.66 7.49
CA SER A 120 0.32 -5.78 8.95
C SER A 120 -0.26 -7.10 9.45
N SER A 121 -1.40 -7.54 8.90
CA SER A 121 -2.03 -8.82 9.23
C SER A 121 -1.19 -10.01 8.75
N GLN A 122 -0.62 -9.95 7.55
CA GLN A 122 0.32 -10.98 7.06
C GLN A 122 1.57 -11.10 7.93
N LYS A 123 2.20 -9.97 8.27
CA LYS A 123 3.41 -9.97 9.11
C LYS A 123 3.14 -10.52 10.52
N GLN A 124 1.95 -10.26 11.08
CA GLN A 124 1.54 -10.84 12.36
C GLN A 124 1.30 -12.35 12.26
N LEU A 125 0.67 -12.82 11.18
CA LEU A 125 0.45 -14.24 10.94
C LEU A 125 1.77 -15.01 10.76
N GLU A 126 2.70 -14.46 9.97
CA GLU A 126 4.05 -15.03 9.78
C GLU A 126 4.81 -15.09 11.10
N LYS A 127 4.76 -14.02 11.92
CA LYS A 127 5.39 -14.01 13.24
C LYS A 127 4.82 -15.09 14.15
N ARG A 128 3.50 -15.27 14.19
CA ARG A 128 2.85 -16.34 14.98
C ARG A 128 3.25 -17.74 14.47
N LYS A 129 3.27 -17.95 13.16
CA LYS A 129 3.72 -19.23 12.57
C LYS A 129 5.16 -19.55 12.93
N ALA A 130 6.06 -18.57 12.82
CA ALA A 130 7.46 -18.74 13.21
C ALA A 130 7.61 -19.05 14.71
N GLN A 131 6.76 -18.47 15.56
CA GLN A 131 6.75 -18.74 16.99
C GLN A 131 6.30 -20.17 17.32
N ILE A 132 5.25 -20.65 16.65
CA ILE A 132 4.75 -22.03 16.80
C ILE A 132 5.82 -23.02 16.33
N LEU A 133 6.41 -22.79 15.15
CA LEU A 133 7.45 -23.68 14.61
C LEU A 133 8.65 -23.78 15.56
N LYS A 134 9.07 -22.66 16.14
CA LYS A 134 10.16 -22.64 17.13
C LYS A 134 9.80 -23.44 18.39
N GLN A 135 8.57 -23.32 18.88
CA GLN A 135 8.10 -24.10 20.04
C GLN A 135 8.06 -25.60 19.74
N GLU A 136 7.64 -25.98 18.53
CA GLU A 136 7.63 -27.38 18.08
C GLU A 136 9.05 -27.95 17.98
N GLU A 137 10.01 -27.18 17.44
CA GLU A 137 11.42 -27.56 17.38
C GLU A 137 12.04 -27.73 18.78
N GLU A 138 11.81 -26.78 19.69
CA GLU A 138 12.28 -26.86 21.08
C GLU A 138 11.68 -28.08 21.80
N HIS A 139 10.40 -28.38 21.58
CA HIS A 139 9.74 -29.54 22.15
C HIS A 139 10.30 -30.86 21.61
N GLN A 140 10.51 -30.95 20.29
CA GLN A 140 11.14 -32.10 19.64
C GLN A 140 12.55 -32.36 20.16
N GLN A 141 13.38 -31.31 20.26
CA GLN A 141 14.73 -31.42 20.81
C GLN A 141 14.71 -31.92 22.25
N HIS A 142 13.80 -31.41 23.07
CA HIS A 142 13.67 -31.85 24.46
C HIS A 142 13.30 -33.34 24.56
N LEU A 143 12.33 -33.81 23.77
CA LEU A 143 11.95 -35.22 23.70
C LEU A 143 13.12 -36.12 23.27
N GLN A 144 13.89 -35.68 22.27
CA GLN A 144 15.04 -36.41 21.78
C GLN A 144 16.15 -36.50 22.83
N GLN A 145 16.38 -35.42 23.59
CA GLN A 145 17.34 -35.40 24.70
C GLN A 145 16.93 -36.35 25.83
N GLN A 146 15.64 -36.40 26.17
CA GLN A 146 15.13 -37.35 27.17
C GLN A 146 15.33 -38.80 26.72
N GLN A 147 15.04 -39.13 25.46
CA GLN A 147 15.29 -40.47 24.92
C GLN A 147 16.78 -40.85 24.97
N GLN A 148 17.68 -39.95 24.59
CA GLN A 148 19.13 -40.19 24.66
C GLN A 148 19.61 -40.44 26.09
N GLN A 149 19.14 -39.64 27.06
CA GLN A 149 19.48 -39.84 28.47
C GLN A 149 18.97 -41.19 28.99
N GLN A 150 17.75 -41.59 28.61
CA GLN A 150 17.19 -42.87 29.02
C GLN A 150 17.97 -44.05 28.43
N GLN A 151 18.42 -43.94 27.18
CA GLN A 151 19.23 -44.96 26.53
C GLN A 151 20.64 -45.08 27.13
N GLN A 152 21.29 -43.97 27.45
CA GLN A 152 22.58 -43.96 28.16
C GLN A 152 22.49 -44.57 29.56
N GLN A 153 21.38 -44.35 30.29
CA GLN A 153 21.15 -44.97 31.60
C GLN A 153 20.99 -46.48 31.51
N LEU A 154 20.29 -46.98 30.47
CA LEU A 154 20.16 -48.42 30.22
C LEU A 154 21.52 -49.05 29.90
N GLU A 155 22.31 -48.43 29.00
CA GLU A 155 23.66 -48.90 28.65
C GLU A 155 24.62 -48.89 29.85
N ALA A 156 24.58 -47.85 30.69
CA ALA A 156 25.41 -47.77 31.90
C ALA A 156 25.00 -48.82 32.96
N GLY A 157 23.70 -49.12 33.07
CA GLY A 157 23.20 -50.19 33.94
C GLY A 157 23.69 -51.57 33.49
N ASP A 158 23.66 -51.83 32.19
CA ASP A 158 24.11 -53.10 31.60
C ASP A 158 25.64 -53.28 31.79
N MET A 159 26.42 -52.22 31.59
CA MET A 159 27.88 -52.22 31.83
C MET A 159 28.24 -52.50 33.30
N ASN A 160 27.50 -51.91 34.25
CA ASN A 160 27.71 -52.19 35.67
C ASN A 160 27.33 -53.63 36.05
N MET A 161 26.29 -54.20 35.44
CA MET A 161 25.90 -55.59 35.68
C MET A 161 26.97 -56.56 35.15
N VAL A 162 27.51 -56.31 33.95
CA VAL A 162 28.60 -57.12 33.36
C VAL A 162 29.86 -57.07 34.22
N ASN A 163 30.27 -55.89 34.71
CA ASN A 163 31.43 -55.77 35.60
C ASN A 163 31.21 -56.46 36.96
N THR A 164 29.98 -56.45 37.49
CA THR A 164 29.66 -57.14 38.75
C THR A 164 29.77 -58.65 38.60
N ILE A 165 29.25 -59.22 37.52
CA ILE A 165 29.34 -60.67 37.21
C ILE A 165 30.80 -61.09 36.95
N ALA A 166 31.60 -60.24 36.32
CA ALA A 166 33.03 -60.50 36.11
C ALA A 166 33.83 -60.55 37.42
N HIS A 167 33.45 -59.73 38.41
CA HIS A 167 34.08 -59.73 39.74
C HIS A 167 33.64 -60.92 40.62
N GLU A 168 32.41 -61.43 40.48
CA GLU A 168 31.96 -62.63 41.20
C GLU A 168 32.62 -63.92 40.70
N ASN A 169 33.00 -64.01 39.41
CA ASN A 169 33.66 -65.19 38.83
C ASN A 169 35.19 -65.26 39.07
N GLN A 170 35.77 -64.31 39.82
CA GLN A 170 37.21 -64.27 40.15
C GLN A 170 37.51 -64.61 41.62
N ARG A 171 36.53 -65.07 42.40
CA ARG A 171 36.70 -65.65 43.75
C ARG A 171 36.41 -67.15 43.73
#